data_AF-A0A944JRS9-F1
#
_entry.id   AF-A0A944JRS9-F1
#
_cell.length_a   1.000
_cell.length_b   1.000
_cell.length_c   1.000
_cell.angle_alpha   90.00
_cell.angle_beta   90.00
_cell.angle_gamma   90.00
#
_symmetry.space_group_name_H-M   'P 1'
#
loop_
_entity.id
_entity.type
_entity.pdbx_description
1 polymer ?
#
loop_
_entity_poly.entity_id
_entity_poly.type
_entity_poly.pdbx_seq_one_letter_code
_entity_poly.pdbx_strand_id
1 'polypeptide(L)'
;MNVSAGGRPARASGHRVRVATLLCAAAAMTAAVLPASALPVSTLPASARTAGTSSALTPDPMDPVVVVDCSSQAQMRPAEYLLACGDGNNRLVGLRWNTWGPTAATATGTDMVNDCRPYCAAGRFRSYPVTVTLSDPQAWPEHPDVRRFTTIRLLYTDTAPDPVPKDVTYKLVY
;
A
#
# COMPACT_ATOMS: atom_id res chain seq x y z
N MET A 1 -36.35 13.17 39.83
CA MET A 1 -35.34 12.98 40.90
C MET A 1 -33.99 13.20 40.24
N ASN A 2 -33.32 14.28 40.63
CA ASN A 2 -32.08 14.79 40.06
C ASN A 2 -30.92 14.19 40.87
N VAL A 3 -29.93 13.56 40.24
CA VAL A 3 -28.69 13.18 40.93
C VAL A 3 -27.50 13.69 40.14
N SER A 4 -26.80 14.59 40.82
CA SER A 4 -25.66 15.39 40.39
C SER A 4 -24.43 14.60 39.97
N ALA A 5 -23.72 15.24 39.04
CA ALA A 5 -22.35 15.00 38.66
C ALA A 5 -21.37 15.06 39.86
N GLY A 6 -20.38 14.18 39.83
CA GLY A 6 -19.19 14.23 40.69
C GLY A 6 -17.95 13.91 39.87
N GLY A 7 -17.36 14.95 39.26
CA GLY A 7 -16.08 14.86 38.58
C GLY A 7 -14.92 14.70 39.57
N ARG A 8 -13.97 13.81 39.27
CA ARG A 8 -12.68 13.73 39.96
C ARG A 8 -11.59 14.28 39.04
N PRO A 9 -10.71 15.19 39.51
CA PRO A 9 -9.66 15.76 38.69
C PRO A 9 -8.52 14.77 38.41
N ALA A 10 -7.94 14.94 37.23
CA ALA A 10 -6.84 14.18 36.65
C ALA A 10 -5.55 14.29 37.48
N ARG A 11 -4.86 13.15 37.64
CA ARG A 11 -3.50 13.10 38.20
C ARG A 11 -2.50 13.07 37.04
N ALA A 12 -1.89 14.22 36.76
CA ALA A 12 -0.78 14.34 35.83
C ALA A 12 0.48 13.71 36.44
N SER A 13 0.95 12.59 35.86
CA SER A 13 2.26 12.01 36.19
C SER A 13 3.30 12.46 35.17
N GLY A 14 4.08 13.45 35.56
CA GLY A 14 5.19 13.99 34.76
C GLY A 14 6.24 12.93 34.49
N HIS A 15 6.45 12.60 33.21
CA HIS A 15 7.59 11.81 32.77
C HIS A 15 8.75 12.74 32.47
N ARG A 16 9.79 12.64 33.31
CA ARG A 16 11.03 13.40 33.23
C ARG A 16 11.75 13.05 31.92
N VAL A 17 12.00 14.08 31.11
CA VAL A 17 12.86 14.04 29.92
C VAL A 17 14.26 13.60 30.35
N ARG A 18 14.74 12.46 29.84
CA ARG A 18 16.15 12.07 29.92
C ARG A 18 16.80 12.38 28.58
N VAL A 19 17.48 13.52 28.52
CA VAL A 19 18.40 13.88 27.43
C VAL A 19 19.62 12.97 27.54
N ALA A 20 19.88 12.18 26.50
CA ALA A 20 21.12 11.42 26.35
C ALA A 20 21.82 11.89 25.07
N THR A 21 22.65 12.91 25.22
CA THR A 21 23.63 13.34 24.23
C THR A 21 24.75 12.30 24.16
N LEU A 22 24.87 11.61 23.02
CA LEU A 22 26.06 10.82 22.68
C LEU A 22 26.93 11.64 21.72
N LEU A 23 27.95 12.26 22.30
CA LEU A 23 29.13 12.80 21.63
C LEU A 23 30.15 11.66 21.46
N CYS A 24 30.75 11.52 20.26
CA CYS A 24 32.06 10.92 19.95
C CYS A 24 32.01 10.37 18.51
N ALA A 25 33.01 10.49 17.65
CA ALA A 25 34.24 11.26 17.61
C ALA A 25 34.66 11.23 16.12
N ALA A 26 35.11 12.36 15.57
CA ALA A 26 35.68 12.39 14.22
C ALA A 26 37.04 11.69 14.24
N ALA A 27 37.22 10.69 13.37
CA ALA A 27 38.53 10.13 13.06
C ALA A 27 38.86 10.46 11.60
N ALA A 28 39.85 11.34 11.44
CA ALA A 28 40.45 11.71 10.17
C ALA A 28 41.65 10.79 9.85
N MET A 29 42.14 10.94 8.60
CA MET A 29 43.45 10.51 8.07
C MET A 29 43.46 9.07 7.50
N THR A 30 44.07 8.74 6.36
CA THR A 30 45.12 9.36 5.52
C THR A 30 44.98 8.95 4.05
N ALA A 31 45.32 9.86 3.12
CA ALA A 31 45.58 9.55 1.72
C ALA A 31 46.89 8.75 1.57
N ALA A 32 46.87 7.70 0.75
CA ALA A 32 48.07 7.01 0.30
C ALA A 32 48.09 6.99 -1.24
N VAL A 33 48.98 7.82 -1.79
CA VAL A 33 49.34 7.86 -3.22
C VAL A 33 50.53 6.92 -3.41
N LEU A 34 50.47 6.01 -4.38
CA LEU A 34 51.63 5.28 -4.91
C LEU A 34 51.46 4.98 -6.42
N PRO A 35 52.58 4.77 -7.14
CA PRO A 35 52.80 5.29 -8.48
C PRO A 35 52.45 4.33 -9.62
N ALA A 36 52.29 4.94 -10.80
CA ALA A 36 52.11 4.30 -12.09
C ALA A 36 53.34 3.50 -12.53
N SER A 37 53.12 2.27 -12.97
CA SER A 37 54.08 1.49 -13.75
C SER A 37 53.40 1.02 -15.04
N ALA A 38 53.86 1.58 -16.16
CA ALA A 38 53.40 1.29 -17.51
C ALA A 38 53.99 -0.03 -18.03
N LEU A 39 53.16 -0.85 -18.67
CA LEU A 39 53.58 -1.92 -19.58
C LEU A 39 52.80 -1.79 -20.91
N PRO A 40 53.43 -2.08 -22.06
CA PRO A 40 52.84 -1.82 -23.37
C PRO A 40 52.16 -3.06 -23.99
N VAL A 41 51.35 -2.78 -25.01
CA VAL A 41 50.93 -3.66 -26.14
C VAL A 41 49.76 -4.62 -25.91
N SER A 42 48.61 -4.30 -26.52
CA SER A 42 48.02 -5.08 -27.63
C SER A 42 46.76 -4.38 -28.15
N THR A 43 46.83 -3.83 -29.36
CA THR A 43 45.68 -3.26 -30.07
C THR A 43 44.85 -4.37 -30.70
N LEU A 44 43.67 -4.64 -30.13
CA LEU A 44 42.59 -5.38 -30.77
C LEU A 44 41.55 -4.37 -31.25
N PRO A 45 41.03 -4.44 -32.49
CA PRO A 45 39.88 -3.64 -32.89
C PRO A 45 38.64 -4.25 -32.24
N ALA A 46 38.31 -3.82 -31.02
CA ALA A 46 37.00 -4.06 -30.46
C ALA A 46 36.03 -3.09 -31.14
N SER A 47 35.18 -3.60 -32.04
CA SER A 47 34.02 -2.87 -32.53
C SER A 47 33.20 -2.42 -31.33
N ALA A 48 33.37 -1.16 -30.95
CA ALA A 48 32.56 -0.49 -29.96
C ALA A 48 31.15 -0.35 -30.56
N ARG A 49 30.31 -1.35 -30.29
CA ARG A 49 28.87 -1.14 -30.30
C ARG A 49 28.64 -0.09 -29.22
N THR A 50 28.37 1.14 -29.64
CA THR A 50 27.85 2.20 -28.76
C THR A 50 26.60 1.61 -28.13
N ALA A 51 26.74 1.09 -26.91
CA ALA A 51 25.61 0.80 -26.06
C ALA A 51 24.94 2.15 -25.88
N GLY A 52 23.83 2.36 -26.58
CA GLY A 52 23.01 3.54 -26.39
C GLY A 52 22.79 3.65 -24.90
N THR A 53 23.18 4.77 -24.33
CA THR A 53 22.78 5.17 -22.99
C THR A 53 21.26 5.16 -23.01
N SER A 54 20.66 4.05 -22.58
CA SER A 54 19.27 4.04 -22.16
C SER A 54 19.23 5.05 -21.04
N SER A 55 18.81 6.27 -21.37
CA SER A 55 18.38 7.23 -20.38
C SER A 55 17.31 6.49 -19.62
N ALA A 56 17.65 6.06 -18.41
CA ALA A 56 16.66 5.60 -17.45
C ALA A 56 15.71 6.77 -17.33
N LEU A 57 14.55 6.65 -17.97
CA LEU A 57 13.47 7.59 -17.85
C LEU A 57 13.16 7.59 -16.36
N THR A 58 13.64 8.59 -15.62
CA THR A 58 13.09 8.90 -14.31
C THR A 58 11.60 8.99 -14.54
N PRO A 59 10.78 8.09 -13.97
CA PRO A 59 9.34 8.21 -14.09
C PRO A 59 9.02 9.63 -13.62
N ASP A 60 8.37 10.41 -14.49
CA ASP A 60 7.71 11.63 -14.08
C ASP A 60 6.94 11.30 -12.79
N PRO A 61 6.99 12.12 -11.72
CA PRO A 61 6.18 11.88 -10.53
C PRO A 61 4.71 11.86 -10.93
N MET A 62 4.23 10.68 -11.33
CA MET A 62 2.86 10.48 -11.72
C MET A 62 2.01 10.69 -10.48
N ASP A 63 0.96 11.48 -10.62
CA ASP A 63 -0.01 11.71 -9.56
C ASP A 63 -0.39 10.38 -8.89
N PRO A 64 -0.40 10.33 -7.54
CA PRO A 64 -0.68 9.10 -6.84
C PRO A 64 -2.07 8.60 -7.23
N VAL A 65 -2.14 7.32 -7.61
CA VAL A 65 -3.42 6.64 -7.79
C VAL A 65 -3.79 6.01 -6.46
N VAL A 66 -4.92 6.42 -5.89
CA VAL A 66 -5.39 5.93 -4.59
C VAL A 66 -6.54 4.93 -4.76
N VAL A 67 -6.84 4.17 -3.72
CA VAL A 67 -8.17 3.57 -3.57
C VAL A 67 -8.93 4.40 -2.54
N VAL A 68 -10.21 4.70 -2.77
CA VAL A 68 -11.00 5.50 -1.83
C VAL A 68 -11.85 4.58 -0.98
N ASP A 69 -11.86 4.79 0.34
CA ASP A 69 -12.64 3.99 1.27
C ASP A 69 -14.07 4.51 1.47
N CYS A 70 -14.84 3.81 2.29
CA CYS A 70 -16.24 4.13 2.59
C CYS A 70 -16.45 5.46 3.33
N SER A 71 -15.39 6.08 3.85
CA SER A 71 -15.43 7.41 4.49
C SER A 71 -14.91 8.50 3.54
N SER A 72 -14.85 8.18 2.24
CA SER A 72 -14.31 9.02 1.18
C SER A 72 -12.86 9.46 1.43
N GLN A 73 -12.07 8.61 2.13
CA GLN A 73 -10.65 8.89 2.37
C GLN A 73 -9.76 8.16 1.36
N ALA A 74 -8.73 8.86 0.89
CA ALA A 74 -7.69 8.29 0.04
C ALA A 74 -6.81 7.30 0.81
N GLN A 75 -6.69 6.09 0.28
CA GLN A 75 -5.86 5.04 0.84
C GLN A 75 -4.76 4.62 -0.16
N MET A 76 -3.54 4.51 0.36
CA MET A 76 -2.38 3.97 -0.35
C MET A 76 -1.99 2.63 0.26
N ARG A 77 -2.06 1.56 -0.54
CA ARG A 77 -1.68 0.20 -0.10
C ARG A 77 -2.31 -0.21 1.24
N PRO A 78 -3.63 -0.07 1.44
CA PRO A 78 -4.25 -0.37 2.73
C PRO A 78 -4.11 -1.86 3.08
N ALA A 79 -3.98 -2.18 4.36
CA ALA A 79 -3.93 -3.56 4.84
C ALA A 79 -5.32 -4.22 4.89
N GLU A 80 -6.38 -3.41 4.93
CA GLU A 80 -7.78 -3.83 4.94
C GLU A 80 -8.61 -2.91 4.05
N TYR A 81 -9.68 -3.41 3.46
CA TYR A 81 -10.57 -2.59 2.62
C TYR A 81 -12.01 -3.09 2.73
N LEU A 82 -12.93 -2.20 3.11
CA LEU A 82 -14.34 -2.54 3.24
C LEU A 82 -15.03 -2.45 1.88
N LEU A 83 -15.55 -3.57 1.38
CA LEU A 83 -16.24 -3.62 0.08
C LEU A 83 -17.71 -3.27 0.21
N ALA A 84 -18.36 -3.69 1.30
CA ALA A 84 -19.77 -3.44 1.54
C ALA A 84 -19.96 -2.27 2.53
N CYS A 85 -19.81 -1.03 2.05
CA CYS A 85 -19.88 0.17 2.88
C CYS A 85 -21.19 0.33 3.66
N GLY A 86 -22.31 -0.15 3.11
CA GLY A 86 -23.64 0.07 3.71
C GLY A 86 -23.93 -0.82 4.92
N ASP A 87 -23.38 -2.03 4.98
CA ASP A 87 -23.76 -3.03 5.99
C ASP A 87 -22.57 -3.74 6.67
N GLY A 88 -21.35 -3.54 6.17
CA GLY A 88 -20.14 -4.11 6.74
C GLY A 88 -19.91 -5.60 6.46
N ASN A 89 -20.71 -6.24 5.61
CA ASN A 89 -20.77 -7.70 5.50
C ASN A 89 -19.75 -8.32 4.54
N ASN A 90 -18.92 -7.52 3.87
CA ASN A 90 -17.80 -7.97 3.06
C ASN A 90 -16.60 -7.03 3.23
N ARG A 91 -15.45 -7.58 3.65
CA ARG A 91 -14.19 -6.84 3.78
C ARG A 91 -12.98 -7.68 3.38
N LEU A 92 -12.02 -7.04 2.74
CA LEU A 92 -10.70 -7.58 2.50
C LEU A 92 -9.81 -7.31 3.72
N VAL A 93 -9.04 -8.32 4.14
CA VAL A 93 -8.09 -8.20 5.25
C VAL A 93 -6.73 -8.81 4.89
N GLY A 94 -5.70 -8.39 5.61
CA GLY A 94 -4.35 -8.92 5.46
C GLY A 94 -3.75 -8.65 4.07
N LEU A 95 -4.15 -7.56 3.42
CA LEU A 95 -3.70 -7.21 2.08
C LEU A 95 -2.18 -6.97 2.05
N ARG A 96 -1.50 -7.70 1.18
CA ARG A 96 -0.06 -7.58 0.92
C ARG A 96 0.14 -7.16 -0.53
N TRP A 97 0.49 -5.89 -0.73
CA TRP A 97 0.61 -5.29 -2.06
C TRP A 97 1.94 -5.66 -2.73
N ASN A 98 1.85 -6.42 -3.82
CA ASN A 98 2.99 -6.76 -4.68
C ASN A 98 3.36 -5.58 -5.59
N THR A 99 2.35 -4.93 -6.18
CA THR A 99 2.54 -3.80 -7.09
C THR A 99 1.56 -2.67 -6.75
N TRP A 100 1.98 -1.44 -7.02
CA TRP A 100 1.12 -0.26 -6.98
C TRP A 100 1.64 0.72 -8.01
N GLY A 101 0.98 0.76 -9.16
CA GLY A 101 1.40 1.55 -10.31
C GLY A 101 0.31 2.53 -10.75
N PRO A 102 0.61 3.33 -11.79
CA PRO A 102 -0.27 4.39 -12.27
C PRO A 102 -1.50 3.90 -13.04
N THR A 103 -1.58 2.59 -13.34
CA THR A 103 -2.66 1.95 -14.11
C THR A 103 -3.33 0.80 -13.35
N ALA A 104 -2.58 0.11 -12.49
CA ALA A 104 -3.08 -1.00 -11.71
C ALA A 104 -2.28 -1.19 -10.42
N ALA A 105 -2.89 -1.83 -9.43
CA ALA A 105 -2.23 -2.34 -8.23
C ALA A 105 -2.67 -3.78 -7.96
N THR A 106 -1.76 -4.60 -7.43
CA THR A 106 -2.04 -6.01 -7.14
C THR A 106 -1.62 -6.38 -5.72
N ALA A 107 -2.45 -7.21 -5.09
CA ALA A 107 -2.19 -7.73 -3.75
C ALA A 107 -2.69 -9.17 -3.61
N THR A 108 -2.19 -9.85 -2.59
CA THR A 108 -2.84 -11.04 -2.02
C THR A 108 -3.52 -10.67 -0.71
N GLY A 109 -4.53 -11.43 -0.30
CA GLY A 109 -5.22 -11.23 0.97
C GLY A 109 -6.31 -12.25 1.21
N THR A 110 -7.24 -11.91 2.10
CA THR A 110 -8.41 -12.74 2.41
C THR A 110 -9.67 -11.88 2.32
N ASP A 111 -10.67 -12.36 1.58
CA ASP A 111 -12.01 -11.81 1.62
C ASP A 111 -12.79 -12.45 2.78
N MET A 112 -13.31 -11.61 3.67
CA MET A 112 -14.15 -12.00 4.80
C MET A 112 -15.59 -11.65 4.47
N VAL A 113 -16.37 -12.68 4.13
CA VAL A 113 -17.77 -12.54 3.70
C VAL A 113 -18.70 -13.10 4.77
N ASN A 114 -19.66 -12.30 5.23
CA ASN A 114 -20.70 -12.76 6.14
C ASN A 114 -21.70 -13.65 5.39
N ASP A 115 -21.98 -14.85 5.90
CA ASP A 115 -22.96 -15.76 5.30
C ASP A 115 -24.41 -15.27 5.44
N CYS A 116 -24.65 -14.30 6.34
CA CYS A 116 -25.95 -13.72 6.63
C CYS A 116 -27.06 -14.74 6.94
N ARG A 117 -26.74 -15.87 7.57
CA ARG A 117 -27.74 -16.89 7.95
C ARG A 117 -28.01 -16.91 9.45
N PRO A 118 -29.29 -16.80 9.91
CA PRO A 118 -30.51 -16.54 9.13
C PRO A 118 -30.70 -15.08 8.70
N TYR A 119 -29.94 -14.16 9.27
CA TYR A 119 -29.86 -12.75 8.86
C TYR A 119 -28.46 -12.21 9.20
N CYS A 120 -28.06 -11.09 8.61
CA CYS A 120 -26.66 -10.62 8.67
C CYS A 120 -26.10 -10.39 10.08
N ALA A 121 -26.89 -9.82 11.01
CA ALA A 121 -26.43 -9.62 12.38
C ALA A 121 -26.23 -10.92 13.19
N ALA A 122 -26.81 -12.04 12.77
CA ALA A 122 -26.59 -13.36 13.38
C ALA A 122 -25.67 -14.28 12.56
N GLY A 123 -25.25 -13.83 11.38
CA GLY A 123 -24.43 -14.61 10.46
C GLY A 123 -22.98 -14.77 10.93
N ARG A 124 -22.19 -15.48 10.14
CA ARG A 124 -20.78 -15.74 10.40
C ARG A 124 -19.93 -15.32 9.22
N PHE A 125 -18.83 -14.65 9.51
CA PHE A 125 -17.81 -14.38 8.50
C PHE A 125 -17.08 -15.67 8.12
N ARG A 126 -16.98 -15.90 6.81
CA ARG A 126 -16.21 -16.95 6.17
C ARG A 126 -15.02 -16.32 5.46
N SER A 127 -13.88 -16.99 5.50
CA SER A 127 -12.62 -16.50 4.93
C SER A 127 -12.34 -17.17 3.59
N TYR A 128 -12.00 -16.38 2.58
CA TYR A 128 -11.65 -16.86 1.25
C TYR A 128 -10.34 -16.22 0.77
N PRO A 129 -9.30 -17.01 0.43
CA PRO A 129 -8.03 -16.45 -0.01
C PRO A 129 -8.16 -15.88 -1.43
N VAL A 130 -7.73 -14.62 -1.61
CA VAL A 130 -7.91 -13.87 -2.87
C VAL A 130 -6.61 -13.25 -3.37
N THR A 131 -6.50 -13.17 -4.69
CA THR A 131 -5.66 -12.17 -5.36
C THR A 131 -6.54 -10.99 -5.75
N VAL A 132 -6.10 -9.79 -5.41
CA VAL A 132 -6.80 -8.53 -5.65
C VAL A 132 -6.11 -7.77 -6.78
N THR A 133 -6.89 -7.19 -7.69
CA THR A 133 -6.40 -6.23 -8.69
C THR A 133 -7.25 -4.98 -8.64
N LEU A 134 -6.63 -3.84 -8.38
CA LEU A 134 -7.22 -2.53 -8.60
C LEU A 134 -6.83 -2.03 -9.99
N SER A 135 -7.77 -1.40 -10.70
CA SER A 135 -7.56 -0.92 -12.07
C SER A 135 -8.51 0.23 -12.44
N ASP A 136 -8.45 0.66 -13.69
CA ASP A 136 -9.30 1.72 -14.26
C ASP A 136 -9.15 3.04 -13.48
N PRO A 137 -7.94 3.63 -13.44
CA PRO A 137 -7.71 4.89 -12.74
C PRO A 137 -8.43 6.03 -13.43
N GLN A 138 -9.20 6.80 -12.66
CA GLN A 138 -9.94 7.96 -13.16
C GLN A 138 -9.68 9.16 -12.26
N ALA A 139 -9.88 10.37 -12.78
CA ALA A 139 -9.82 11.59 -11.97
C ALA A 139 -10.81 11.51 -10.81
N TRP A 140 -10.43 12.05 -9.66
CA TRP A 140 -11.33 12.18 -8.52
C TRP A 140 -11.96 13.59 -8.54
N PRO A 141 -13.27 13.73 -8.79
CA PRO A 141 -13.88 15.05 -9.04
C PRO A 141 -13.63 16.12 -7.97
N GLU A 142 -13.52 15.72 -6.70
CA GLU A 142 -13.30 16.65 -5.57
C GLU A 142 -11.81 16.87 -5.26
N HIS A 143 -10.92 16.14 -5.95
CA HIS A 143 -9.47 16.15 -5.75
C HIS A 143 -8.76 16.11 -7.12
N PRO A 144 -8.68 17.25 -7.83
CA PRO A 144 -8.29 17.31 -9.24
C PRO A 144 -6.88 16.78 -9.52
N ASP A 145 -5.99 16.83 -8.54
CA ASP A 145 -4.60 16.36 -8.65
C ASP A 145 -4.43 14.89 -8.24
N VAL A 146 -5.54 14.17 -8.00
CA VAL A 146 -5.53 12.78 -7.54
C VAL A 146 -6.36 11.92 -8.47
N ARG A 147 -5.80 10.78 -8.86
CA ARG A 147 -6.53 9.71 -9.54
C ARG A 147 -6.92 8.64 -8.53
N ARG A 148 -8.02 7.96 -8.78
CA ARG A 148 -8.47 6.82 -7.98
C ARG A 148 -8.72 5.60 -8.84
N PHE A 149 -8.41 4.42 -8.33
CA PHE A 149 -8.90 3.18 -8.92
C PHE A 149 -10.42 3.11 -8.79
N THR A 150 -11.09 2.72 -9.86
CA THR A 150 -12.56 2.63 -9.92
C THR A 150 -13.07 1.21 -10.07
N THR A 151 -12.15 0.25 -10.24
CA THR A 151 -12.47 -1.16 -10.42
C THR A 151 -11.63 -2.00 -9.48
N ILE A 152 -12.25 -2.98 -8.83
CA ILE A 152 -11.58 -4.03 -8.08
C ILE A 152 -11.97 -5.40 -8.63
N ARG A 153 -10.99 -6.25 -8.88
CA ARG A 153 -11.20 -7.66 -9.22
C ARG A 153 -10.68 -8.53 -8.09
N LEU A 154 -11.50 -9.51 -7.69
CA LEU A 154 -11.14 -10.56 -6.76
C LEU A 154 -11.05 -11.88 -7.53
N LEU A 155 -9.87 -12.50 -7.49
CA LEU A 155 -9.67 -13.87 -7.92
C LEU A 155 -9.52 -14.76 -6.68
N TYR A 156 -10.55 -15.54 -6.39
CA TYR A 156 -10.55 -16.55 -5.33
C TYR A 156 -9.65 -17.71 -5.74
N THR A 157 -8.61 -17.95 -4.94
CA THR A 157 -7.53 -18.89 -5.26
C THR A 157 -7.81 -20.32 -4.80
N ASP A 158 -8.79 -20.49 -3.91
CA ASP A 158 -9.31 -21.79 -3.48
C ASP A 158 -10.82 -21.86 -3.77
N THR A 159 -11.68 -21.82 -2.75
CA THR A 159 -13.14 -21.73 -2.89
C THR A 159 -13.60 -20.28 -2.94
N ALA A 160 -14.81 -20.04 -3.44
CA ALA A 160 -15.47 -18.74 -3.47
C ALA A 160 -16.77 -18.78 -2.65
N PRO A 161 -17.29 -17.64 -2.16
CA PRO A 161 -18.61 -17.57 -1.56
C PRO A 161 -19.69 -17.92 -2.59
N ASP A 162 -20.62 -18.82 -2.30
CA ASP A 162 -21.75 -19.07 -3.21
C ASP A 162 -22.74 -17.89 -3.18
N PRO A 163 -23.30 -17.45 -4.33
CA PRO A 163 -23.14 -17.99 -5.69
C PRO A 163 -22.07 -17.24 -6.53
N VAL A 164 -21.13 -16.54 -5.89
CA VAL A 164 -20.11 -15.71 -6.55
C VAL A 164 -19.12 -16.60 -7.30
N PRO A 165 -18.81 -16.31 -8.58
CA PRO A 165 -17.78 -17.04 -9.31
C PRO A 165 -16.39 -16.76 -8.73
N LYS A 166 -15.42 -17.64 -9.03
CA LYS A 166 -14.04 -17.47 -8.55
C LYS A 166 -13.34 -16.21 -9.07
N ASP A 167 -13.73 -15.69 -10.22
CA ASP A 167 -13.24 -14.42 -10.74
C ASP A 167 -14.42 -13.44 -10.82
N VAL A 168 -14.37 -12.40 -10.00
CA VAL A 168 -15.44 -11.40 -9.91
C VAL A 168 -14.84 -10.00 -9.90
N THR A 169 -15.51 -9.08 -10.60
CA THR A 169 -15.13 -7.68 -10.68
C THR A 169 -16.24 -6.79 -10.18
N TYR A 170 -15.90 -5.84 -9.31
CA TYR A 170 -16.80 -4.83 -8.78
C TYR A 170 -16.34 -3.44 -9.20
N LYS A 171 -17.31 -2.54 -9.41
CA LYS A 171 -17.04 -1.11 -9.49
C LYS A 171 -16.94 -0.54 -8.09
N LEU A 172 -15.90 0.26 -7.85
CA LEU A 172 -15.69 0.96 -6.60
C LEU A 172 -16.43 2.29 -6.61
N VAL A 173 -17.39 2.38 -5.70
CA VAL A 173 -18.06 3.62 -5.31
C VAL A 173 -17.36 4.15 -4.05
N TYR A 174 -17.31 5.47 -3.93
CA TYR A 174 -16.60 6.20 -2.87
C TYR A 174 -17.50 7.24 -2.22
#